data_AF-A0A970AHS9-F1
#
_entry.id   AF-A0A970AHS9-F1
#
_cell.length_a   1.000
_cell.length_b   1.000
_cell.length_c   1.000
_cell.angle_alpha   90.00
_cell.angle_beta   90.00
_cell.angle_gamma   90.00
#
_symmetry.space_group_name_H-M   'P 1'
#
loop_
_entity.id
_entity.type
_entity.pdbx_description
1 polymer ?
#
loop_
_entity_poly.entity_id
_entity_poly.type
_entity_poly.pdbx_seq_one_letter_code
_entity_poly.pdbx_strand_id
1 'polypeptide(L)'
;MTPEIIKVYQERLPACRFIGKCYTNADCQGGFGHKWGEWFANGWFELLEKLGKLENVDNGSLGLMRCDMFDFDNTFEYWIGMFLPVGTLVPEGFAYIYFAESELAICWIKGKESEGLYGMHDACMEKISQ
;
A
#
# COMPACT_ATOMS: atom_id res chain seq x y z
N MET A 1 21.23 11.51 4.43
CA MET A 1 20.13 12.47 4.44
C MET A 1 18.94 11.82 5.11
N THR A 2 18.70 12.17 6.37
CA THR A 2 17.56 11.64 7.14
C THR A 2 16.25 11.90 6.38
N PRO A 3 15.33 10.92 6.30
CA PRO A 3 14.05 11.11 5.64
C PRO A 3 13.26 12.26 6.26
N GLU A 4 12.58 13.05 5.42
CA GLU A 4 11.78 14.20 5.81
C GLU A 4 10.35 14.09 5.25
N ILE A 5 9.35 14.48 6.06
CA ILE A 5 7.98 14.65 5.60
C ILE A 5 7.87 16.04 4.99
N ILE A 6 7.66 16.12 3.67
CA ILE A 6 7.69 17.37 2.91
C ILE A 6 6.30 17.96 2.63
N LYS A 7 5.25 17.15 2.77
CA LYS A 7 3.86 17.56 2.55
C LYS A 7 2.93 16.63 3.30
N VAL A 8 1.91 17.19 3.93
CA VAL A 8 0.79 16.46 4.53
C VAL A 8 -0.50 17.10 4.07
N TYR A 9 -1.46 16.29 3.61
CA TYR A 9 -2.79 16.77 3.26
C TYR A 9 -3.80 15.63 3.38
N GLN A 10 -5.09 16.00 3.38
CA GLN A 10 -6.18 15.04 3.33
C GLN A 10 -6.72 14.91 1.91
N GLU A 11 -7.10 13.70 1.55
CA GLU A 11 -7.72 13.36 0.28
C GLU A 11 -8.88 12.40 0.49
N ARG A 12 -9.88 12.46 -0.38
CA ARG A 12 -10.99 11.52 -0.36
C ARG A 12 -10.64 10.32 -1.25
N LEU A 13 -10.59 9.13 -0.67
CA LEU A 13 -10.54 7.88 -1.41
C LEU A 13 -11.97 7.47 -1.77
N PRO A 14 -12.36 7.46 -3.05
CA PRO A 14 -13.65 6.92 -3.45
C PRO A 14 -13.71 5.41 -3.16
N ALA A 15 -14.92 4.87 -3.04
CA ALA A 15 -15.09 3.42 -2.88
C ALA A 15 -14.33 2.67 -3.99
N CYS A 16 -13.53 1.67 -3.59
CA CYS A 16 -12.63 0.98 -4.51
C CYS A 16 -12.33 -0.44 -4.03
N ARG A 17 -11.63 -1.20 -4.87
CA ARG A 17 -11.01 -2.47 -4.50
C ARG A 17 -9.50 -2.31 -4.52
N PHE A 18 -8.82 -2.71 -3.46
CA PHE A 18 -7.39 -3.00 -3.55
C PHE A 18 -7.25 -4.43 -4.05
N ILE A 19 -6.81 -4.63 -5.28
CA ILE A 19 -6.58 -5.97 -5.85
C ILE A 19 -5.10 -6.26 -5.79
N GLY A 20 -4.75 -7.42 -5.22
CA GLY A 20 -3.36 -7.72 -4.92
C GLY A 20 -3.15 -9.14 -4.40
N LYS A 21 -1.97 -9.33 -3.83
CA LYS A 21 -1.57 -10.56 -3.16
C LYS A 21 -1.26 -10.23 -1.70
N CYS A 22 -1.75 -11.07 -0.80
CA CYS A 22 -1.53 -10.97 0.63
C CYS A 22 -0.31 -11.80 1.03
N TYR A 23 0.52 -11.21 1.86
CA TYR A 23 1.67 -11.83 2.51
C TYR A 23 1.56 -11.61 4.02
N THR A 24 2.22 -12.46 4.79
CA THR A 24 2.20 -12.41 6.25
C THR A 24 3.62 -12.35 6.81
N ASN A 25 3.75 -12.33 8.13
CA ASN A 25 5.05 -12.45 8.79
C ASN A 25 5.83 -13.71 8.34
N ALA A 26 5.14 -14.79 7.95
CA ALA A 26 5.78 -16.00 7.44
C ALA A 26 6.51 -15.80 6.10
N ASP A 27 6.11 -14.79 5.31
CA ASP A 27 6.71 -14.45 4.03
C ASP A 27 7.86 -13.44 4.16
N CYS A 28 8.09 -12.88 5.35
CA CYS A 28 9.09 -11.83 5.57
C CYS A 28 10.50 -12.42 5.63
N GLN A 29 11.38 -11.99 4.72
CA GLN A 29 12.79 -12.43 4.66
C GLN A 29 13.71 -11.23 4.84
N GLY A 30 13.65 -10.61 6.02
CA GLY A 30 14.28 -9.29 6.26
C GLY A 30 13.53 -8.13 5.60
N GLY A 31 12.31 -8.39 5.12
CA GLY A 31 11.42 -7.45 4.44
C GLY A 31 10.69 -8.10 3.26
N PHE A 32 9.82 -7.31 2.62
CA PHE A 32 9.01 -7.75 1.46
C PHE A 32 9.64 -7.36 0.12
N GLY A 33 10.87 -6.84 0.09
CA GLY A 33 11.53 -6.39 -1.14
C GLY A 33 11.65 -7.50 -2.20
N HIS A 34 11.85 -8.76 -1.79
CA HIS A 34 11.85 -9.90 -2.70
C HIS A 34 10.46 -10.15 -3.34
N LYS A 35 9.36 -9.93 -2.59
CA LYS A 35 7.99 -10.00 -3.12
C LYS A 35 7.71 -8.87 -4.11
N TRP A 36 8.19 -7.66 -3.85
CA TRP A 36 8.17 -6.59 -4.83
C TRP A 36 8.93 -6.96 -6.10
N GLY A 37 10.10 -7.59 -5.97
CA GLY A 37 10.85 -8.14 -7.10
C GLY A 37 10.05 -9.16 -7.91
N GLU A 38 9.35 -10.09 -7.24
CA GLU A 38 8.44 -11.05 -7.91
C GLU A 38 7.33 -10.33 -8.68
N TRP A 39 6.74 -9.28 -8.11
CA TRP A 39 5.68 -8.50 -8.76
C TRP A 39 6.11 -7.87 -10.08
N PHE A 40 7.29 -7.22 -10.09
CA PHE A 40 7.84 -6.63 -11.31
C PHE A 40 8.29 -7.71 -12.30
N ALA A 41 8.94 -8.78 -11.83
CA ALA A 41 9.43 -9.84 -12.71
C ALA A 41 8.31 -10.61 -13.42
N ASN A 42 7.15 -10.78 -12.78
CA ASN A 42 6.00 -11.48 -13.34
C ASN A 42 5.04 -10.56 -14.11
N GLY A 43 5.28 -9.25 -14.16
CA GLY A 43 4.43 -8.29 -14.85
C GLY A 43 3.03 -8.14 -14.22
N TRP A 44 2.91 -8.32 -12.90
CA TRP A 44 1.62 -8.32 -12.22
C TRP A 44 1.01 -6.91 -12.11
N PHE A 45 1.83 -5.86 -12.02
CA PHE A 45 1.32 -4.48 -12.03
C PHE A 45 0.73 -4.14 -13.39
N GLU A 46 1.43 -4.46 -14.47
CA GLU A 46 0.99 -4.23 -15.86
C GLU A 46 -0.28 -5.01 -16.19
N LEU A 47 -0.48 -6.17 -15.55
CA LEU A 47 -1.72 -6.92 -15.64
C LEU A 47 -2.87 -6.18 -14.96
N LEU A 48 -2.68 -5.65 -13.75
CA LEU A 48 -3.71 -4.92 -13.02
C LEU A 48 -4.04 -3.55 -13.66
N GLU A 49 -3.02 -2.84 -14.17
CA GLU A 49 -3.19 -1.57 -14.89
C GLU A 49 -4.14 -1.69 -16.09
N LYS A 50 -4.14 -2.84 -16.78
CA LYS A 50 -5.03 -3.11 -17.92
C LYS A 50 -6.49 -3.30 -17.52
N LEU A 51 -6.77 -3.58 -16.24
CA LEU A 51 -8.14 -3.80 -15.74
C LEU A 51 -8.85 -2.49 -15.42
N GLY A 52 -8.11 -1.39 -15.29
CA GLY A 52 -8.65 -0.07 -15.06
C GLY A 52 -7.75 0.78 -14.18
N LYS A 53 -8.23 1.98 -13.87
CA LYS A 53 -7.58 2.91 -12.95
C LYS A 53 -8.64 3.59 -12.12
N LEU A 54 -8.31 3.89 -10.87
CA LEU A 54 -9.12 4.79 -10.07
C LEU A 54 -8.88 6.21 -10.58
N GLU A 55 -9.93 6.92 -10.97
CA GLU A 55 -9.81 8.31 -11.40
C GLU A 55 -9.61 9.21 -10.17
N ASN A 56 -8.81 10.27 -10.33
CA ASN A 56 -8.55 11.30 -9.32
C ASN A 56 -7.87 10.81 -8.03
N VAL A 57 -7.25 9.63 -8.05
CA VAL A 57 -6.35 9.15 -7.01
C VAL A 57 -5.03 8.81 -7.67
N ASP A 58 -3.92 9.28 -7.09
CA ASP A 58 -2.59 8.88 -7.57
C ASP A 58 -2.40 7.39 -7.25
N ASN A 59 -2.50 6.56 -8.28
CA ASN A 59 -2.53 5.12 -8.18
C ASN A 59 -1.32 4.56 -8.94
N GLY A 60 -0.53 3.75 -8.26
CA GLY A 60 0.64 3.10 -8.81
C GLY A 60 0.84 1.75 -8.14
N SER A 61 2.09 1.30 -8.10
CA SER A 61 2.46 0.11 -7.35
C SER A 61 2.41 0.39 -5.85
N LEU A 62 1.45 -0.22 -5.15
CA LEU A 62 1.18 0.09 -3.75
C LEU A 62 1.50 -1.09 -2.82
N GLY A 63 2.06 -0.75 -1.66
CA GLY A 63 2.12 -1.60 -0.49
C GLY A 63 1.04 -1.17 0.51
N LEU A 64 0.25 -2.11 0.99
CA LEU A 64 -0.80 -1.87 1.97
C LEU A 64 -0.53 -2.75 3.20
N MET A 65 -0.36 -2.12 4.36
CA MET A 65 -0.23 -2.81 5.63
C MET A 65 -1.56 -2.78 6.37
N ARG A 66 -1.97 -3.93 6.89
CA ARG A 66 -3.10 -4.05 7.82
C ARG A 66 -2.62 -4.77 9.06
N CYS A 67 -2.88 -4.21 10.22
CA CYS A 67 -2.57 -4.83 11.49
C CYS A 67 -3.49 -4.27 12.56
N ASP A 68 -3.83 -5.11 13.53
CA ASP A 68 -4.36 -4.66 14.80
C ASP A 68 -3.20 -4.27 15.71
N MET A 69 -3.25 -3.06 16.28
CA MET A 69 -2.22 -2.58 17.21
C MET A 69 -2.15 -3.43 18.49
N PHE A 70 -3.25 -4.06 18.88
CA PHE A 70 -3.31 -4.90 20.08
C PHE A 70 -2.88 -6.35 19.84
N ASP A 71 -2.77 -6.77 18.58
CA ASP A 71 -2.40 -8.14 18.20
C ASP A 71 -1.58 -8.19 16.90
N PHE A 72 -0.55 -7.36 16.83
CA PHE A 72 0.23 -7.13 15.60
C PHE A 72 0.79 -8.44 15.01
N ASP A 73 1.42 -9.29 15.83
CA ASP A 73 2.13 -10.49 15.35
C ASP A 73 1.19 -11.48 14.64
N ASN A 74 -0.08 -11.54 15.06
CA ASN A 74 -1.07 -12.47 14.51
C ASN A 74 -1.97 -11.85 13.44
N THR A 75 -2.06 -10.52 13.39
CA THR A 75 -2.97 -9.81 12.48
C THR A 75 -2.27 -9.06 11.35
N PHE A 76 -0.94 -9.08 11.33
CA PHE A 76 -0.15 -8.40 10.31
C PHE A 76 -0.34 -9.03 8.93
N GLU A 77 -0.88 -8.23 8.01
CA GLU A 77 -0.95 -8.49 6.58
C GLU A 77 -0.15 -7.43 5.82
N TYR A 78 0.68 -7.89 4.89
CA TYR A 78 1.34 -7.06 3.91
C TYR A 78 0.79 -7.39 2.52
N TRP A 79 0.12 -6.41 1.92
CA TRP A 79 -0.43 -6.53 0.59
C TRP A 79 0.41 -5.76 -0.41
N ILE A 80 0.63 -6.35 -1.58
CA ILE A 80 1.15 -5.63 -2.75
C ILE A 80 0.06 -5.65 -3.80
N GLY A 81 -0.19 -4.52 -4.46
CA GLY A 81 -1.30 -4.39 -5.39
C GLY A 81 -1.56 -2.96 -5.87
N MET A 82 -2.78 -2.74 -6.36
CA MET A 82 -3.24 -1.46 -6.89
C MET A 82 -4.70 -1.21 -6.49
N PHE A 83 -5.10 0.05 -6.38
CA PHE A 83 -6.51 0.40 -6.29
C PHE A 83 -7.18 0.31 -7.66
N LEU A 84 -8.35 -0.31 -7.71
CA LEU A 84 -9.14 -0.49 -8.92
C LEU A 84 -10.62 -0.16 -8.65
N PRO A 85 -11.38 0.23 -9.68
CA PRO A 85 -12.80 0.53 -9.53
C PRO A 85 -13.61 -0.60 -8.88
N VAL A 86 -14.70 -0.23 -8.22
CA VAL A 86 -15.66 -1.22 -7.70
C VAL A 86 -16.18 -2.07 -8.85
N GLY A 87 -16.24 -3.39 -8.63
CA GLY A 87 -16.75 -4.35 -9.62
C GLY A 87 -15.69 -4.93 -10.56
N THR A 88 -14.44 -4.42 -10.55
CA THR A 88 -13.35 -5.01 -11.32
C THR A 88 -13.16 -6.49 -10.98
N LEU A 89 -13.16 -7.33 -12.00
CA LEU A 89 -12.97 -8.77 -11.86
C LEU A 89 -11.56 -9.07 -11.35
N VAL A 90 -11.46 -9.95 -10.36
CA VAL A 90 -10.19 -10.31 -9.73
C VAL A 90 -9.53 -11.40 -10.58
N PRO A 91 -8.31 -11.19 -11.09
CA PRO A 91 -7.60 -12.20 -11.86
C PRO A 91 -7.29 -13.44 -11.01
N GLU A 92 -7.11 -14.58 -11.68
CA GLU A 92 -6.73 -15.81 -11.00
C GLU A 92 -5.41 -15.64 -10.22
N GLY A 93 -5.38 -16.16 -8.99
CA GLY A 93 -4.23 -16.04 -8.10
C GLY A 93 -4.10 -14.68 -7.41
N PHE A 94 -5.05 -13.75 -7.59
CA PHE A 94 -5.15 -12.52 -6.82
C PHE A 94 -6.31 -12.58 -5.85
N ALA A 95 -6.26 -11.74 -4.83
CA ALA A 95 -7.36 -11.47 -3.91
C ALA A 95 -7.66 -9.97 -3.91
N TYR A 96 -8.70 -9.57 -3.19
CA TYR A 96 -9.04 -8.16 -3.06
C TYR A 96 -9.52 -7.79 -1.66
N ILE A 97 -9.33 -6.53 -1.33
CA ILE A 97 -9.96 -5.85 -0.19
C ILE A 97 -10.90 -4.80 -0.74
N TYR A 98 -12.12 -4.74 -0.20
CA TYR A 98 -13.04 -3.65 -0.50
C TYR A 98 -12.81 -2.50 0.48
N PHE A 99 -12.68 -1.29 -0.05
CA PHE A 99 -12.71 -0.06 0.71
C PHE A 99 -14.00 0.70 0.39
N ALA A 100 -14.78 1.01 1.42
CA ALA A 100 -15.81 2.02 1.29
C ALA A 100 -15.16 3.39 1.07
N GLU A 101 -15.92 4.37 0.58
CA GLU A 101 -15.45 5.74 0.50
C GLU A 101 -14.97 6.22 1.87
N SER A 102 -13.77 6.80 1.91
CA SER A 102 -13.12 7.20 3.15
C SER A 102 -12.25 8.44 2.98
N GLU A 103 -11.91 9.08 4.08
CA GLU A 103 -10.89 10.13 4.13
C GLU A 103 -9.53 9.50 4.43
N LEU A 104 -8.51 9.92 3.67
CA LEU A 104 -7.13 9.52 3.86
C LEU A 104 -6.31 10.75 4.26
N ALA A 105 -5.31 10.53 5.10
CA ALA A 105 -4.22 11.47 5.25
C ALA A 105 -3.01 10.98 4.45
N ILE A 106 -2.47 11.85 3.59
CA ILE A 106 -1.35 11.56 2.71
C ILE A 106 -0.12 12.31 3.20
N CYS A 107 0.95 11.57 3.51
CA CYS A 107 2.25 12.11 3.86
C CYS A 107 3.25 11.84 2.71
N TRP A 108 3.83 12.90 2.16
CA TRP A 108 4.92 12.77 1.19
C TRP A 108 6.25 12.75 1.93
N ILE A 109 7.01 11.69 1.74
CA ILE A 109 8.27 11.45 2.44
C ILE A 109 9.39 11.43 1.41
N LYS A 110 10.44 12.21 1.65
CA LYS A 110 11.62 12.30 0.79
C LYS A 110 12.83 11.83 1.56
N GLY A 111 13.61 10.92 0.98
CA GLY A 111 14.82 10.39 1.60
C GLY A 111 15.41 9.24 0.79
N LYS A 112 16.49 8.63 1.31
CA LYS A 112 17.06 7.41 0.73
C LYS A 112 16.52 6.18 1.45
N GLU A 113 16.26 5.11 0.71
CA GLU A 113 15.83 3.82 1.26
C GLU A 113 16.77 3.32 2.36
N SER A 114 18.09 3.41 2.12
CA SER A 114 19.14 2.98 3.06
C SER A 114 19.24 3.81 4.34
N GLU A 115 18.49 4.90 4.45
CA GLU A 115 18.55 5.84 5.58
C GLU A 115 17.23 5.87 6.37
N GLY A 116 16.44 4.79 6.30
CA GLY A 116 15.25 4.60 7.15
C GLY A 116 13.94 5.13 6.55
N LEU A 117 13.89 5.37 5.24
CA LEU A 117 12.71 5.91 4.55
C LEU A 117 11.41 5.17 4.89
N TYR A 118 11.46 3.84 4.97
CA TYR A 118 10.30 2.99 5.23
C TYR A 118 9.90 2.90 6.72
N GLY A 119 10.65 3.53 7.63
CA GLY A 119 10.40 3.52 9.08
C GLY A 119 9.65 4.76 9.60
N MET A 120 9.10 5.59 8.71
CA MET A 120 8.57 6.91 9.04
C MET A 120 7.11 6.91 9.54
N HIS A 121 6.56 5.74 9.94
CA HIS A 121 5.16 5.58 10.35
C HIS A 121 4.77 6.51 11.51
N ASP A 122 5.49 6.43 12.64
CA ASP A 122 5.17 7.20 13.84
C ASP A 122 5.23 8.72 13.58
N ALA A 123 6.26 9.16 12.85
CA ALA A 123 6.39 10.56 12.45
C ALA A 123 5.23 11.04 11.56
N CYS A 124 4.69 10.17 10.70
CA CYS A 124 3.50 10.48 9.92
C CYS A 124 2.27 10.60 10.82
N MET A 125 2.07 9.66 11.75
CA MET A 125 0.94 9.67 12.67
C MET A 125 0.93 10.93 13.54
N GLU A 126 2.08 11.32 14.08
CA GLU A 126 2.23 12.58 14.83
C GLU A 126 1.83 13.79 13.98
N LYS A 127 2.28 13.85 12.72
CA LYS A 127 1.97 14.97 11.82
C LYS A 127 0.50 15.03 11.40
N ILE A 128 -0.16 13.89 11.25
CA ILE A 128 -1.58 13.82 10.90
C ILE A 128 -2.47 14.25 12.08
N SER A 129 -2.00 14.04 13.31
CA SER A 129 -2.73 14.39 14.54
C SER A 129 -2.63 15.87 14.96
N GLN A 130 -1.84 16.68 14.25
CA GLN A 130 -1.64 18.11 14.49
C GLN A 130 -2.68 18.96 13.75
#